data_AF-A0A6B0SKJ6-F1
#
_entry.id   AF-A0A6B0SKJ6-F1
#
_cell.length_a   1.000
_cell.length_b   1.000
_cell.length_c   1.000
_cell.angle_alpha   90.00
_cell.angle_beta   90.00
_cell.angle_gamma   90.00
#
_symmetry.space_group_name_H-M   'P 1'
#
loop_
_entity.id
_entity.type
_entity.pdbx_description
1 polymer ?
#
loop_
_entity_poly.entity_id
_entity_poly.type
_entity_poly.pdbx_seq_one_letter_code
_entity_poly.pdbx_strand_id
1 'polypeptide(L)' 'MDSLNRMALELADEALEFTEELDIGAFELDNGATVIDFGVEHRGGLEAGLLLAELQTAGLATVQTRVDDVAARR' A
#
# COMPACT_ATOMS: atom_id res chain seq x y z
N MET A 1 -21.32 -4.13 -10.92
CA MET A 1 -20.47 -4.29 -9.72
C MET A 1 -19.07 -4.46 -10.23
N ASP A 2 -18.19 -3.51 -9.94
CA ASP A 2 -16.80 -3.64 -10.37
C ASP A 2 -16.09 -4.74 -9.59
N SER A 3 -15.13 -5.37 -10.25
CA SER A 3 -14.33 -6.44 -9.66
C SER A 3 -13.44 -5.83 -8.57
N LEU A 4 -13.41 -6.45 -7.39
CA LEU A 4 -12.51 -6.06 -6.30
C LEU A 4 -11.06 -5.99 -6.79
N ASN A 5 -10.64 -6.93 -7.64
CA ASN A 5 -9.30 -6.91 -8.20
C ASN A 5 -9.06 -5.74 -9.17
N ARG A 6 -10.07 -5.23 -9.87
CA ARG A 6 -9.91 -4.04 -10.72
C ARG A 6 -9.72 -2.78 -9.87
N MET A 7 -10.50 -2.65 -8.80
CA MET A 7 -10.35 -1.53 -7.85
C MET A 7 -9.00 -1.57 -7.13
N ALA A 8 -8.56 -2.75 -6.68
CA ALA A 8 -7.25 -2.91 -6.07
C ALA A 8 -6.10 -2.66 -7.07
N LEU A 9 -6.31 -2.94 -8.35
CA LEU A 9 -5.30 -2.69 -9.39
C LEU A 9 -5.05 -1.19 -9.58
N GLU A 10 -6.10 -0.35 -9.53
CA GLU A 10 -5.94 1.11 -9.61
C GLU A 10 -5.05 1.65 -8.47
N LEU A 11 -5.21 1.11 -7.26
CA LEU A 11 -4.35 1.45 -6.11
C LEU A 11 -2.92 0.89 -6.24
N ALA A 12 -2.76 -0.26 -6.88
CA ALA A 12 -1.44 -0.82 -7.17
C ALA A 12 -0.70 0.03 -8.21
N ASP A 13 -1.41 0.52 -9.24
CA ASP A 13 -0.86 1.45 -10.22
C ASP A 13 -0.41 2.76 -9.55
N GLU A 14 -1.21 3.30 -8.62
CA GLU A 14 -0.82 4.45 -7.80
C GLU A 14 0.46 4.17 -6.99
N ALA A 15 0.57 3.00 -6.36
CA ALA A 15 1.78 2.62 -5.63
C ALA A 15 3.03 2.60 -6.53
N LEU A 16 2.89 2.16 -7.79
CA LEU A 16 3.96 2.15 -8.78
C LEU A 16 4.40 3.57 -9.18
N GLU A 17 3.46 4.51 -9.25
CA GLU A 17 3.75 5.92 -9.56
C GLU A 17 4.53 6.63 -8.44
N PHE A 18 4.39 6.20 -7.19
CA PHE A 18 4.99 6.85 -6.00
C PHE A 18 6.05 6.00 -5.27
N THR A 19 6.74 5.11 -5.99
CA THR A 19 7.69 4.18 -5.37
C THR A 19 8.80 4.86 -4.58
N GLU A 20 9.37 5.96 -5.09
CA GLU A 20 10.44 6.72 -4.41
C GLU A 20 9.91 7.44 -3.15
N GLU A 21 8.73 8.05 -3.23
CA GLU A 21 8.11 8.79 -2.13
C GLU A 21 7.69 7.88 -0.98
N LEU A 22 7.29 6.65 -1.30
CA LEU A 22 6.85 5.65 -0.33
C LEU A 22 8.00 4.79 0.22
N ASP A 23 9.23 4.95 -0.29
CA ASP A 23 10.38 4.10 0.00
C ASP A 23 10.04 2.61 -0.20
N ILE A 24 9.44 2.29 -1.35
CA ILE A 24 9.07 0.93 -1.80
C ILE A 24 9.73 0.59 -3.14
N GLY A 25 9.80 -0.70 -3.47
CA GLY A 25 10.39 -1.18 -4.72
C GLY A 25 9.36 -1.81 -5.65
N ALA A 26 9.65 -1.81 -6.95
CA ALA A 26 8.90 -2.59 -7.91
C ALA A 26 9.81 -3.24 -8.96
N PHE A 27 9.52 -4.49 -9.33
CA PHE A 27 10.23 -5.20 -10.38
C PHE A 27 9.32 -6.23 -11.06
N GLU A 28 9.64 -6.55 -12.32
CA GLU A 28 8.93 -7.58 -13.08
C GLU A 28 9.68 -8.92 -13.02
N LEU A 29 8.91 -10.00 -12.95
CA LEU A 29 9.40 -11.38 -13.07
C LEU A 29 9.40 -11.83 -14.54
N ASP A 30 10.16 -12.88 -14.85
CA ASP A 30 10.26 -13.45 -16.21
C ASP A 30 8.91 -13.92 -16.79
N ASN A 31 7.91 -14.16 -15.94
CA ASN A 31 6.56 -14.55 -16.35
C ASN A 31 5.61 -13.36 -16.56
N GLY A 32 6.10 -12.11 -16.47
CA GLY A 32 5.33 -10.88 -16.65
C GLY A 32 4.53 -10.43 -15.43
N ALA A 33 4.73 -11.05 -14.25
CA ALA A 33 4.12 -10.56 -13.02
C ALA A 33 4.95 -9.43 -12.40
N THR A 34 4.28 -8.37 -11.95
CA THR A 34 4.90 -7.28 -11.18
C THR A 34 4.89 -7.62 -9.69
N VAL A 35 6.05 -7.50 -9.05
CA VAL A 35 6.21 -7.57 -7.60
C VAL A 35 6.42 -6.16 -7.08
N ILE A 36 5.65 -5.79 -6.05
CA ILE A 36 5.83 -4.54 -5.31
C ILE A 36 6.32 -4.89 -3.91
N ASP A 37 7.51 -4.43 -3.56
CA ASP A 37 8.16 -4.66 -2.27
C ASP A 37 7.91 -3.48 -1.33
N PHE A 38 7.01 -3.70 -0.37
CA PHE A 38 6.64 -2.70 0.64
C PHE A 38 7.51 -2.71 1.91
N GLY A 39 8.54 -3.57 2.02
CA GLY A 39 9.31 -3.64 3.27
C GLY A 39 10.35 -4.76 3.44
N VAL A 40 10.65 -5.54 2.40
CA VAL A 40 11.63 -6.63 2.46
C VAL A 40 13.04 -6.09 2.23
N GLU A 41 13.30 -5.53 1.05
CA GLU A 41 14.57 -4.89 0.69
C GLU A 41 14.49 -3.37 0.77
N HIS A 42 13.27 -2.83 0.80
CA HIS A 42 12.98 -1.40 0.96
C HIS A 42 12.49 -1.12 2.38
N ARG A 43 12.62 0.12 2.87
CA ARG A 43 12.24 0.41 4.28
C ARG A 43 10.72 0.52 4.44
N GLY A 44 10.02 0.94 3.39
CA GLY A 44 8.63 1.33 3.44
C GLY A 44 8.40 2.55 4.33
N GLY A 45 7.17 2.70 4.80
CA GLY A 45 6.77 3.82 5.63
C GLY A 45 5.34 3.69 6.12
N LEU A 46 4.90 4.69 6.88
CA LEU A 46 3.55 4.76 7.40
C LEU A 46 2.53 4.86 6.25
N GLU A 47 2.77 5.77 5.31
CA GLU A 47 1.97 5.98 4.11
C GLU A 47 1.97 4.74 3.21
N ALA A 48 3.11 4.08 3.02
CA ALA A 48 3.20 2.82 2.27
C ALA A 48 2.34 1.72 2.92
N GLY A 49 2.34 1.62 4.24
CA GLY A 49 1.49 0.69 4.98
C GLY A 49 0.00 1.01 4.89
N LEU A 50 -0.38 2.30 4.92
CA LEU A 50 -1.76 2.72 4.72
C LEU A 50 -2.25 2.35 3.31
N LEU A 51 -1.48 2.67 2.27
CA LEU A 51 -1.81 2.31 0.90
C LEU A 51 -1.92 0.79 0.71
N LEU A 52 -0.99 0.02 1.28
CA LEU A 52 -1.06 -1.44 1.25
C LEU A 52 -2.32 -1.99 1.93
N ALA A 53 -2.72 -1.41 3.07
CA ALA A 53 -3.94 -1.80 3.76
C ALA A 53 -5.20 -1.46 2.93
N GLU A 54 -5.24 -0.29 2.30
CA GLU A 54 -6.35 0.09 1.42
C GLU A 54 -6.43 -0.82 0.18
N LEU A 55 -5.29 -1.13 -0.44
CA LEU A 55 -5.16 -2.09 -1.54
C LEU A 55 -5.72 -3.46 -1.15
N GLN A 56 -5.41 -3.96 0.05
CA GLN A 56 -5.94 -5.24 0.58
C GLN A 56 -7.47 -5.23 0.75
N THR A 57 -8.06 -4.05 0.94
CA THR A 57 -9.53 -3.90 1.00
C THR A 57 -10.17 -3.55 -0.34
N ALA A 58 -9.38 -3.50 -1.42
CA ALA A 58 -9.81 -3.01 -2.73
C ALA A 58 -10.45 -1.61 -2.66
N GLY A 59 -9.92 -0.73 -1.81
CA GLY A 59 -10.44 0.62 -1.59
C GLY A 59 -11.81 0.68 -0.90
N LEU A 60 -12.32 -0.43 -0.36
CA LEU A 60 -13.60 -0.46 0.37
C LEU A 60 -13.47 -0.03 1.83
N ALA A 61 -12.25 0.07 2.35
CA ALA A 61 -11.96 0.69 3.64
C ALA A 61 -11.04 1.88 3.44
N THR A 62 -11.32 2.96 4.17
CA THR A 62 -10.38 4.07 4.34
C THR A 62 -9.58 3.81 5.61
N VAL A 63 -8.27 3.73 5.50
CA VAL A 63 -7.39 3.40 6.63
C VAL A 63 -6.59 4.64 6.99
N GLN A 64 -6.61 4.99 8.26
CA GLN A 64 -5.91 6.16 8.78
C GLN A 64 -5.11 5.80 10.01
N THR A 65 -4.12 6.63 10.28
CA THR A 65 -3.26 6.53 11.45
C THR A 65 -3.27 7.84 12.21
N ARG A 66 -3.08 7.75 13.54
CA ARG A 66 -2.93 8.90 14.41
C ARG A 66 -1.95 8.55 15.51
N VAL A 67 -1.15 9.53 15.90
CA VAL A 67 -0.37 9.45 17.14
C VAL A 67 -1.30 9.86 18.29
N ASP A 68 -1.28 9.08 19.36
CA ASP A 68 -2.07 9.35 20.57
C ASP A 68 -1.24 9.03 21.82
N ASP A 69 -1.61 9.63 22.95
CA ASP A 69 -0.95 9.41 24.23
C ASP A 69 -1.32 8.04 24.79
N VAL A 70 -0.31 7.20 25.05
CA VAL A 70 -0.49 5.85 25.62
C VAL A 70 -1.13 5.90 27.02
N ALA A 71 -0.97 7.01 27.74
CA ALA A 71 -1.51 7.22 29.08
C ALA A 71 -2.87 7.97 29.12
N ALA A 72 -3.46 8.31 27.97
CA ALA A 72 -4.76 8.94 27.92
C ALA A 72 -5.86 7.90 28.25
N ARG A 73 -6.12 7.72 29.55
CA ARG A 73 -7.47 7.37 30.01
C ARG A 73 -8.39 8.55 29.70
N ARG A 74 -9.31 8.35 28.75
CA ARG A 74 -10.73 8.70 28.90
C ARG A 74 -11.58 7.96 27.87
#